data_AF-A0A1U7GS54-F1
#
_entry.id   AF-A0A1U7GS54-F1
#
_cell.length_a   1.000
_cell.length_b   1.000
_cell.length_c   1.000
_cell.angle_alpha   90.00
_cell.angle_beta   90.00
_cell.angle_gamma   90.00
#
_symmetry.space_group_name_H-M   'P 1'
#
loop_
_entity.id
_entity.type
_entity.pdbx_description
1 polymer ?
#
loop_
_entity_poly.entity_id
_entity_poly.type
_entity_poly.pdbx_seq_one_letter_code
_entity_poly.pdbx_strand_id
1 'polypeptide(L)'
;MYYYESVREGGRVRSRYLGPADPVTTLMVEAIQAGRRERRERRRAAEVDRKAEARAWRDMEAEGRRRRAEVVERGGVVGGYGEKVEAAIVAALGSIGYRRHNRGGWRRARGMAGSVLERSRVRELVRLAKEGDRLAKAEISERAPYWLRETVCEGHGDLDEDVMIDGALRSTSDGYGRLHKDAIEARMEEIRRRLAPPFDSTPVEELLATRAALNWLHVHRVEQELIHVWNAQAFDAKNATALERLLSQASARYERSLLAVARARKLSLAVVIGQVNVAQAGSQQVNQAKVEAASACRPGGP
;
A
#
# COMPACT_ATOMS: atom_id res chain seq x y z
N MET A 1 66.72 -6.02 -41.45
CA MET A 1 66.48 -4.82 -40.64
C MET A 1 65.19 -4.16 -41.15
N TYR A 2 64.17 -3.99 -40.31
CA TYR A 2 62.87 -3.44 -40.74
C TYR A 2 62.86 -1.92 -40.51
N TYR A 3 62.75 -1.12 -41.56
CA TYR A 3 62.63 0.34 -41.46
C TYR A 3 61.18 0.77 -41.65
N TYR A 4 60.66 1.56 -40.70
CA TYR A 4 59.37 2.21 -40.83
C TYR A 4 59.57 3.72 -40.79
N GLU A 5 59.00 4.42 -41.76
CA GLU A 5 58.91 5.88 -41.75
C GLU A 5 57.55 6.30 -41.23
N SER A 6 57.51 7.15 -40.20
CA SER A 6 56.27 7.70 -39.68
C SER A 6 56.02 9.06 -40.33
N VAL A 7 55.04 9.12 -41.22
CA VAL A 7 54.63 10.34 -41.92
C VAL A 7 53.36 10.89 -41.29
N ARG A 8 53.32 12.20 -41.00
CA ARG A 8 52.08 12.88 -40.59
C ARG A 8 51.34 13.34 -41.85
N GLU A 9 50.14 12.84 -42.05
CA GLU A 9 49.29 13.19 -43.19
C GLU A 9 47.89 13.52 -42.67
N GLY A 10 47.40 14.73 -42.95
CA GLY A 10 46.09 15.20 -42.47
C GLY A 10 45.93 15.17 -40.94
N GLY A 11 46.99 15.48 -40.20
CA GLY A 11 46.99 15.47 -38.73
C GLY A 11 47.02 14.07 -38.08
N ARG A 12 47.16 13.00 -38.86
CA ARG A 12 47.28 11.62 -38.36
C ARG A 12 48.67 11.06 -38.68
N VAL A 13 49.25 10.32 -37.73
CA VAL A 13 50.52 9.61 -37.96
C VAL A 13 50.21 8.30 -38.69
N ARG A 14 50.82 8.12 -39.87
CA ARG A 14 50.80 6.88 -40.66
C ARG A 14 52.22 6.33 -40.74
N SER A 15 52.38 5.01 -40.64
CA SER A 15 53.68 4.36 -40.79
C SER A 15 53.75 3.70 -42.17
N ARG A 16 54.76 4.04 -42.97
CA ARG A 16 55.08 3.41 -44.25
C ARG A 16 56.28 2.48 -44.07
N TYR A 17 56.19 1.27 -44.60
CA TYR A 17 57.31 0.32 -44.58
C TYR A 17 58.30 0.68 -45.69
N LEU A 18 59.59 0.79 -45.36
CA LEU A 18 60.69 1.13 -46.28
C LEU A 18 61.65 -0.05 -46.53
N GLY A 19 61.30 -1.26 -46.10
CA GLY A 19 62.15 -2.43 -46.35
C GLY A 19 62.09 -2.91 -47.81
N PRO A 20 63.05 -3.77 -48.22
CA PRO A 20 63.05 -4.38 -49.55
C PRO A 20 61.75 -5.14 -49.79
N ALA A 21 61.23 -5.08 -51.01
CA ALA A 21 59.96 -5.70 -51.42
C ALA A 21 60.08 -7.23 -51.56
N ASP A 22 60.51 -7.88 -50.49
CA ASP A 22 60.55 -9.33 -50.39
C ASP A 22 59.14 -9.86 -50.03
N PRO A 23 58.61 -10.89 -50.74
CA PRO A 23 57.28 -11.44 -50.50
C PRO A 23 56.99 -11.80 -49.04
N VAL A 24 57.99 -12.27 -48.28
CA VAL A 24 57.80 -12.64 -46.87
C VAL A 24 57.50 -11.41 -46.02
N THR A 25 58.21 -10.31 -46.26
CA THR A 25 58.00 -9.06 -45.51
C THR A 25 56.62 -8.45 -45.77
N THR A 26 56.13 -8.52 -47.01
CA THR A 26 54.79 -8.08 -47.38
C THR A 26 53.72 -8.88 -46.65
N LEU A 27 53.83 -10.21 -46.62
CA LEU A 27 52.91 -11.09 -45.89
C LEU A 27 52.90 -10.80 -44.39
N MET A 28 54.07 -10.54 -43.78
CA MET A 28 54.14 -10.18 -42.36
C MET A 28 53.45 -8.85 -42.06
N VAL A 29 53.63 -7.83 -42.92
CA VAL A 29 52.96 -6.53 -42.76
C VAL A 29 51.44 -6.67 -42.90
N GLU A 30 50.97 -7.45 -43.87
CA GLU A 30 49.55 -7.73 -44.06
C GLU A 30 48.94 -8.46 -42.86
N ALA A 31 49.62 -9.47 -42.31
CA ALA A 31 49.19 -10.18 -41.11
C ALA A 31 49.09 -9.25 -39.89
N ILE A 32 50.07 -8.36 -39.69
CA ILE A 32 50.03 -7.36 -38.61
C ILE A 32 48.86 -6.37 -38.81
N GLN A 33 48.64 -5.92 -40.05
CA GLN A 33 47.53 -5.02 -40.36
C GLN A 33 46.17 -5.70 -40.17
N ALA A 34 46.02 -6.95 -40.60
CA ALA A 34 44.83 -7.77 -40.37
C ALA A 34 44.55 -7.92 -38.87
N GLY A 35 45.55 -8.30 -38.07
CA GLY A 35 45.41 -8.39 -36.61
C GLY A 35 45.06 -7.05 -35.95
N ARG A 36 45.55 -5.92 -36.47
CA ARG A 36 45.16 -4.58 -35.99
C ARG A 36 43.71 -4.23 -36.37
N ARG A 37 43.24 -4.60 -37.56
CA ARG A 37 41.84 -4.42 -37.99
C ARG A 37 40.90 -5.24 -37.09
N GLU A 38 41.20 -6.52 -36.91
CA GLU A 38 40.43 -7.42 -36.04
C GLU A 38 40.35 -6.90 -34.59
N ARG A 39 41.48 -6.46 -34.01
CA ARG A 39 41.49 -5.86 -32.66
C ARG A 39 40.64 -4.58 -32.58
N ARG A 40 40.64 -3.74 -33.61
CA ARG A 40 39.80 -2.52 -33.65
C ARG A 40 38.32 -2.88 -33.77
N GLU A 41 37.98 -3.86 -34.58
CA GLU A 41 36.62 -4.37 -34.73
C GLU A 41 36.11 -4.98 -33.42
N ARG A 42 36.90 -5.84 -32.76
CA ARG A 42 36.58 -6.38 -31.43
C ARG A 42 36.39 -5.28 -30.39
N ARG A 43 37.24 -4.25 -30.38
CA ARG A 43 37.08 -3.11 -29.46
C ARG A 43 35.82 -2.31 -29.73
N ARG A 44 35.46 -2.10 -31.00
CA ARG A 44 34.23 -1.41 -31.40
C ARG A 44 32.99 -2.22 -31.01
N ALA A 45 33.00 -3.53 -31.29
CA ALA A 45 31.94 -4.45 -30.86
C ALA A 45 31.77 -4.40 -29.33
N ALA A 46 32.84 -4.59 -28.57
CA ALA A 46 32.81 -4.51 -27.11
C ALA A 46 32.43 -3.13 -26.57
N GLU A 47 32.63 -2.04 -27.32
CA GLU A 47 32.14 -0.71 -26.94
C GLU A 47 30.64 -0.56 -27.19
N VAL A 48 30.13 -1.12 -28.30
CA VAL A 48 28.70 -1.19 -28.59
C VAL A 48 27.98 -2.01 -27.53
N ASP A 49 28.51 -3.18 -27.19
CA ASP A 49 27.94 -4.08 -26.18
C ASP A 49 27.90 -3.39 -24.80
N ARG A 50 29.03 -2.80 -24.36
CA ARG A 50 29.07 -2.02 -23.11
C ARG A 50 28.09 -0.85 -23.10
N LYS A 51 27.90 -0.17 -24.24
CA LYS A 51 26.90 0.91 -24.35
C LYS A 51 25.48 0.37 -24.29
N ALA A 52 25.21 -0.79 -24.87
CA ALA A 52 23.92 -1.45 -24.80
C ALA A 52 23.60 -1.89 -23.36
N GLU A 53 24.54 -2.55 -22.68
CA GLU A 53 24.44 -2.93 -21.26
C GLU A 53 24.22 -1.70 -20.37
N ALA A 54 24.99 -0.62 -20.58
CA ALA A 54 24.83 0.61 -19.80
C ALA A 54 23.48 1.30 -20.05
N ARG A 55 22.90 1.19 -21.25
CA ARG A 55 21.54 1.67 -21.55
C ARG A 55 20.50 0.82 -20.84
N ALA A 56 20.58 -0.50 -20.99
CA ALA A 56 19.68 -1.44 -20.32
C ALA A 56 19.68 -1.25 -18.80
N TRP A 57 20.85 -1.04 -18.20
CA TRP A 57 20.99 -0.72 -16.77
C TRP A 57 20.28 0.59 -16.40
N ARG A 58 20.49 1.66 -17.17
CA ARG A 58 19.82 2.96 -16.91
C ARG A 58 18.32 2.88 -17.07
N ASP A 59 17.84 2.12 -18.05
CA ASP A 59 16.41 1.93 -18.30
C ASP A 59 15.78 1.16 -17.14
N MET A 60 16.43 0.08 -16.67
CA MET A 60 16.04 -0.67 -15.48
C MET A 60 16.03 0.21 -14.22
N GLU A 61 17.05 1.05 -14.02
CA GLU A 61 17.12 1.97 -12.88
C GLU A 61 16.04 3.05 -12.95
N ALA A 62 15.77 3.59 -14.16
CA ALA A 62 14.72 4.57 -14.38
C ALA A 62 13.32 3.99 -14.15
N GLU A 63 13.07 2.77 -14.62
CA GLU A 63 11.82 2.06 -14.36
C GLU A 63 11.64 1.78 -12.85
N GLY A 64 12.69 1.29 -12.19
CA GLY A 64 12.67 1.11 -10.73
C GLY A 64 12.38 2.40 -9.97
N ARG A 65 12.95 3.54 -10.40
CA ARG A 65 12.64 4.87 -9.83
C ARG A 65 11.18 5.26 -10.04
N ARG A 66 10.62 5.01 -11.23
CA ARG A 66 9.21 5.29 -11.54
C ARG A 66 8.27 4.46 -10.66
N ARG A 67 8.48 3.15 -10.58
CA ARG A 67 7.69 2.25 -9.72
C ARG A 67 7.72 2.69 -8.26
N ARG A 68 8.90 3.09 -7.75
CA ARG A 68 9.03 3.61 -6.37
C ARG A 68 8.29 4.94 -6.16
N ALA A 69 8.42 5.88 -7.10
CA ALA A 69 7.70 7.16 -7.01
C ALA A 69 6.18 6.93 -6.98
N GLU A 70 5.71 6.00 -7.80
CA GLU A 70 4.31 5.59 -7.82
C GLU A 70 3.85 4.94 -6.51
N VAL A 71 4.66 4.08 -5.88
CA VAL A 71 4.35 3.51 -4.55
C VAL A 71 4.24 4.60 -3.48
N VAL A 72 5.14 5.58 -3.49
CA VAL A 72 5.11 6.71 -2.54
C VAL A 72 3.87 7.58 -2.76
N GLU A 73 3.56 7.92 -4.01
CA GLU A 73 2.38 8.70 -4.38
C GLU A 73 1.10 7.99 -3.93
N ARG A 74 0.96 6.70 -4.27
CA ARG A 74 -0.16 5.85 -3.84
C ARG A 74 -0.27 5.78 -2.32
N GLY A 75 0.85 5.59 -1.63
CA GLY A 75 0.90 5.58 -0.16
C GLY A 75 0.46 6.90 0.46
N GLY A 76 0.74 8.03 -0.20
CA GLY A 76 0.25 9.36 0.17
C GLY A 76 -1.26 9.50 0.04
N VAL A 77 -1.84 9.00 -1.07
CA VAL A 77 -3.30 8.98 -1.27
C VAL A 77 -3.98 8.12 -0.19
N VAL A 78 -3.47 6.92 0.07
CA VAL A 78 -3.98 6.03 1.14
C VAL A 78 -3.87 6.69 2.51
N GLY A 79 -2.75 7.36 2.77
CA GLY A 79 -2.52 8.11 4.00
C GLY A 79 -3.54 9.23 4.20
N GLY A 80 -3.71 10.08 3.19
CA GLY A 80 -4.64 11.20 3.22
C GLY A 80 -6.10 10.76 3.38
N TYR A 81 -6.49 9.67 2.72
CA TYR A 81 -7.80 9.06 2.93
C TYR A 81 -7.98 8.61 4.40
N GLY A 82 -7.00 7.88 4.95
CA GLY A 82 -7.03 7.44 6.34
C GLY A 82 -7.14 8.59 7.35
N GLU A 83 -6.52 9.73 7.06
CA GLU A 83 -6.65 10.95 7.87
C GLU A 83 -8.06 11.55 7.80
N LYS A 84 -8.67 11.61 6.61
CA LYS A 84 -10.05 12.08 6.42
C LYS A 84 -11.05 11.20 7.18
N VAL A 85 -10.93 9.87 7.09
CA VAL A 85 -11.78 8.94 7.85
C VAL A 85 -11.58 9.09 9.35
N GLU A 86 -10.33 9.20 9.82
CA GLU A 86 -10.05 9.41 11.24
C GLU A 86 -10.68 10.72 11.73
N ALA A 87 -10.60 11.80 10.95
CA ALA A 87 -11.23 13.07 11.26
C ALA A 87 -12.77 12.93 11.33
N ALA A 88 -13.38 12.20 10.40
CA ALA A 88 -14.81 11.91 10.42
C ALA A 88 -15.22 11.11 11.67
N ILE A 89 -14.47 10.06 12.02
CA ILE A 89 -14.66 9.27 13.25
C ILE A 89 -14.50 10.16 14.50
N VAL A 90 -13.52 11.06 14.49
CA VAL A 90 -13.27 11.96 15.62
C VAL A 90 -14.42 12.94 15.81
N ALA A 91 -14.90 13.56 14.73
CA ALA A 91 -16.06 14.44 14.75
C ALA A 91 -17.32 13.68 15.19
N ALA A 92 -17.52 12.48 14.65
CA ALA A 92 -18.59 11.56 14.98
C ALA A 92 -18.63 11.30 16.50
N LEU A 93 -17.57 10.74 17.05
CA LEU A 93 -17.45 10.41 18.47
C LEU A 93 -17.57 11.67 19.36
N GLY A 94 -16.98 12.79 18.92
CA GLY A 94 -17.14 14.11 19.54
C GLY A 94 -18.60 14.52 19.73
N SER A 95 -19.42 14.34 18.69
CA SER A 95 -20.85 14.69 18.73
C SER A 95 -21.68 13.85 19.71
N ILE A 96 -21.18 12.68 20.10
CA ILE A 96 -21.79 11.75 21.08
C ILE A 96 -21.14 11.95 22.47
N GLY A 97 -20.34 13.01 22.63
CA GLY A 97 -19.70 13.35 23.89
C GLY A 97 -18.45 12.53 24.21
N TYR A 98 -17.88 11.81 23.24
CA TYR A 98 -16.58 11.17 23.43
C TYR A 98 -15.46 12.11 23.03
N ARG A 99 -14.40 12.19 23.84
CA ARG A 99 -13.18 12.94 23.54
C ARG A 99 -11.96 12.04 23.57
N ARG A 100 -10.98 12.31 22.73
CA ARG A 100 -9.68 11.64 22.72
C ARG A 100 -8.61 12.60 23.23
N HIS A 101 -7.85 12.20 24.23
CA HIS A 101 -6.62 12.92 24.60
C HIS A 101 -5.51 12.56 23.60
N ASN A 102 -4.58 13.47 23.30
CA ASN A 102 -3.53 13.35 22.26
C ASN A 102 -2.91 11.97 22.05
N ARG A 103 -2.68 11.20 23.12
CA ARG A 103 -2.17 9.80 23.06
C ARG A 103 -3.06 8.79 23.80
N GLY A 104 -4.16 9.25 24.37
CA GLY A 104 -5.05 8.46 25.22
C GLY A 104 -6.16 7.75 24.45
N GLY A 105 -6.82 6.82 25.13
CA GLY A 105 -8.09 6.25 24.67
C GLY A 105 -9.22 7.29 24.63
N TRP A 106 -10.26 6.97 23.87
CA TRP A 106 -11.53 7.68 23.89
C TRP A 106 -12.14 7.61 25.29
N ARG A 107 -12.64 8.75 25.79
CA ARG A 107 -13.33 8.86 27.08
C ARG A 107 -14.60 9.66 26.90
N ARG A 108 -15.70 9.20 27.52
CA ARG A 108 -16.94 9.96 27.58
C ARG A 108 -16.75 11.20 28.45
N ALA A 109 -17.17 12.36 27.96
CA ALA A 109 -17.22 13.59 28.73
C ALA A 109 -18.27 13.44 29.85
N ARG A 110 -17.89 13.80 31.08
CA ARG A 110 -18.82 13.78 32.21
C ARG A 110 -19.92 14.82 31.96
N GLY A 111 -21.19 14.42 32.13
CA GLY A 111 -22.34 15.33 32.04
C GLY A 111 -23.17 15.26 30.75
N MET A 112 -22.81 14.45 29.75
CA MET A 112 -23.68 14.20 28.59
C MET A 112 -24.57 12.96 28.82
N ALA A 113 -25.83 13.19 29.19
CA ALA A 113 -26.86 12.16 29.25
C ALA A 113 -27.14 11.62 27.83
N GLY A 114 -26.87 10.33 27.61
CA GLY A 114 -27.07 9.72 26.29
C GLY A 114 -28.55 9.56 25.98
N SER A 115 -29.02 10.23 24.94
CA SER A 115 -30.42 10.14 24.50
C SER A 115 -30.55 9.14 23.34
N VAL A 116 -31.76 8.61 23.14
CA VAL A 116 -32.11 7.69 22.03
C VAL A 116 -31.80 8.27 20.64
N LEU A 117 -31.62 9.60 20.52
CA LEU A 117 -31.06 10.29 19.35
C LEU A 117 -29.63 9.86 18.98
N GLU A 118 -28.94 9.11 19.83
CA GLU A 118 -27.58 8.61 19.58
C GLU A 118 -27.53 7.53 18.48
N ARG A 119 -28.55 6.67 18.33
CA ARG A 119 -28.53 5.62 17.28
C ARG A 119 -28.82 6.16 15.89
N SER A 120 -29.72 7.14 15.77
CA SER A 120 -29.97 7.82 14.48
C SER A 120 -28.75 8.62 14.03
N ARG A 121 -28.04 9.28 14.97
CA ARG A 121 -26.77 9.95 14.68
C ARG A 121 -25.68 8.99 14.23
N VAL A 122 -25.54 7.80 14.82
CA VAL A 122 -24.54 6.81 14.35
C VAL A 122 -24.83 6.38 12.91
N ARG A 123 -26.10 6.13 12.54
CA ARG A 123 -26.46 5.85 11.13
C ARG A 123 -26.17 7.04 10.22
N GLU A 124 -26.45 8.25 10.69
CA GLU A 124 -26.15 9.48 9.95
C GLU A 124 -24.65 9.71 9.82
N LEU A 125 -23.84 9.30 10.79
CA LEU A 125 -22.38 9.36 10.73
C LEU A 125 -21.80 8.30 9.79
N VAL A 126 -22.38 7.10 9.76
CA VAL A 126 -22.06 6.09 8.74
C VAL A 126 -22.47 6.60 7.35
N ARG A 127 -23.61 7.28 7.24
CA ARG A 127 -24.05 7.95 6.00
C ARG A 127 -23.08 9.06 5.59
N LEU A 128 -22.65 9.91 6.53
CA LEU A 128 -21.70 10.99 6.29
C LEU A 128 -20.29 10.47 5.99
N ALA A 129 -19.89 9.33 6.55
CA ALA A 129 -18.67 8.64 6.17
C ALA A 129 -18.76 8.17 4.71
N LYS A 130 -19.84 7.48 4.34
CA LYS A 130 -20.13 7.07 2.94
C LYS A 130 -20.26 8.25 1.98
N GLU A 131 -20.80 9.38 2.44
CA GLU A 131 -20.94 10.60 1.66
C GLU A 131 -19.59 11.34 1.54
N GLY A 132 -18.77 11.29 2.58
CA GLY A 132 -17.36 11.66 2.56
C GLY A 132 -16.56 10.80 1.59
N ASP A 133 -16.82 9.50 1.52
CA ASP A 133 -16.24 8.59 0.53
C ASP A 133 -16.68 8.96 -0.89
N ARG A 134 -17.93 9.42 -1.06
CA ARG A 134 -18.46 9.92 -2.33
C ARG A 134 -17.84 11.27 -2.74
N LEU A 135 -17.58 12.16 -1.80
CA LEU A 135 -16.88 13.43 -2.08
C LEU A 135 -15.39 13.21 -2.34
N ALA A 136 -14.77 12.28 -1.60
CA ALA A 136 -13.44 11.78 -1.90
C ALA A 136 -13.43 11.11 -3.29
N LYS A 137 -14.49 10.39 -3.70
CA LYS A 137 -14.68 9.84 -5.06
C LYS A 137 -14.55 10.93 -6.10
N ALA A 138 -15.31 12.02 -5.92
CA ALA A 138 -15.31 13.14 -6.84
C ALA A 138 -13.91 13.80 -6.90
N GLU A 139 -13.31 14.09 -5.75
CA GLU A 139 -12.00 14.75 -5.68
C GLU A 139 -10.87 13.88 -6.27
N ILE A 140 -10.86 12.59 -5.94
CA ILE A 140 -9.92 11.60 -6.49
C ILE A 140 -10.20 11.43 -7.99
N SER A 141 -11.45 11.29 -8.41
CA SER A 141 -11.77 11.22 -9.85
C SER A 141 -11.34 12.47 -10.60
N GLU A 142 -11.30 13.65 -9.99
CA GLU A 142 -10.85 14.86 -10.67
C GLU A 142 -9.33 15.00 -10.68
N ARG A 143 -8.66 14.69 -9.56
CA ARG A 143 -7.24 15.00 -9.33
C ARG A 143 -6.30 13.81 -9.41
N ALA A 144 -6.80 12.59 -9.40
CA ALA A 144 -5.97 11.41 -9.38
C ALA A 144 -5.36 11.08 -10.75
N PRO A 145 -4.19 10.41 -10.75
CA PRO A 145 -3.60 9.87 -11.96
C PRO A 145 -4.58 8.93 -12.71
N TYR A 146 -4.44 8.86 -14.04
CA TYR A 146 -5.36 8.18 -14.95
C TYR A 146 -5.73 6.76 -14.53
N TRP A 147 -4.76 5.98 -14.05
CA TRP A 147 -5.00 4.60 -13.60
C TRP A 147 -6.01 4.54 -12.45
N LEU A 148 -5.98 5.50 -11.53
CA LEU A 148 -6.91 5.56 -10.39
C LEU A 148 -8.28 6.06 -10.86
N ARG A 149 -8.35 6.97 -11.84
CA ARG A 149 -9.60 7.39 -12.49
C ARG A 149 -10.34 6.22 -13.14
N GLU A 150 -9.64 5.40 -13.92
CA GLU A 150 -10.23 4.25 -14.62
C GLU A 150 -10.85 3.27 -13.61
N THR A 151 -10.12 2.94 -12.54
CA THR A 151 -10.62 2.06 -11.47
C THR A 151 -11.78 2.68 -10.69
N VAL A 152 -11.75 4.00 -10.43
CA VAL A 152 -12.83 4.74 -9.74
C VAL A 152 -14.11 4.80 -10.58
N CYS A 153 -14.00 4.93 -11.89
CA CYS A 153 -15.11 5.05 -12.83
C CYS A 153 -15.74 3.69 -13.17
N GLU A 154 -14.93 2.62 -13.26
CA GLU A 154 -15.40 1.26 -13.56
C GLU A 154 -15.91 0.52 -12.30
N GLY A 155 -15.45 0.92 -11.11
CA GLY A 155 -15.89 0.37 -9.83
C GLY A 155 -17.27 0.88 -9.40
N HIS A 156 -18.27 0.01 -9.43
CA HIS A 156 -19.63 0.26 -8.93
C HIS A 156 -19.76 0.22 -7.38
N GLY A 157 -18.65 0.07 -6.64
CA GLY A 157 -18.63 -0.02 -5.16
C GLY A 157 -17.94 1.13 -4.42
N ASP A 158 -17.91 0.99 -3.09
CA ASP A 158 -17.26 1.89 -2.11
C ASP A 158 -15.82 2.19 -2.53
N LEU A 159 -15.42 3.46 -2.49
CA LEU A 159 -14.11 3.93 -3.00
C LEU A 159 -12.92 3.25 -2.37
N ASP A 160 -13.14 2.78 -1.14
CA ASP A 160 -12.12 2.20 -0.30
C ASP A 160 -11.80 0.78 -0.69
N GLU A 161 -12.79 0.05 -1.20
CA GLU A 161 -12.64 -1.37 -1.43
C GLU A 161 -12.19 -1.61 -2.85
N ASP A 162 -13.06 -1.43 -3.85
CA ASP A 162 -12.75 -1.85 -5.22
C ASP A 162 -11.57 -1.10 -5.84
N VAL A 163 -11.43 0.19 -5.58
CA VAL A 163 -10.41 1.03 -6.23
C VAL A 163 -9.03 0.78 -5.64
N MET A 164 -8.95 0.70 -4.31
CA MET A 164 -7.69 0.49 -3.61
C MET A 164 -7.29 -0.97 -3.70
N ILE A 165 -8.25 -1.89 -3.62
CA ILE A 165 -8.02 -3.33 -3.81
C ILE A 165 -7.60 -3.57 -5.25
N ASP A 166 -8.36 -3.16 -6.26
CA ASP A 166 -7.99 -3.45 -7.65
C ASP A 166 -6.72 -2.70 -8.07
N GLY A 167 -6.55 -1.43 -7.67
CA GLY A 167 -5.33 -0.66 -7.92
C GLY A 167 -4.10 -1.21 -7.20
N ALA A 168 -4.24 -1.66 -5.94
CA ALA A 168 -3.15 -2.33 -5.24
C ALA A 168 -2.88 -3.71 -5.82
N LEU A 169 -3.90 -4.54 -6.01
CA LEU A 169 -3.80 -5.88 -6.59
C LEU A 169 -3.12 -5.85 -7.96
N ARG A 170 -3.56 -4.96 -8.88
CA ARG A 170 -2.95 -4.82 -10.20
C ARG A 170 -1.43 -4.62 -10.08
N SER A 171 -1.01 -3.69 -9.23
CA SER A 171 0.42 -3.42 -9.01
C SER A 171 1.19 -4.49 -8.22
N THR A 172 0.54 -5.23 -7.31
CA THR A 172 1.19 -6.40 -6.68
C THR A 172 1.30 -7.56 -7.65
N SER A 173 0.53 -7.53 -8.75
CA SER A 173 0.34 -8.65 -9.67
C SER A 173 1.06 -8.51 -11.01
N ASP A 174 1.94 -7.52 -11.21
CA ASP A 174 2.77 -7.44 -12.42
C ASP A 174 3.68 -8.68 -12.50
N GLY A 175 3.16 -9.76 -13.10
CA GLY A 175 3.77 -11.09 -13.16
C GLY A 175 3.07 -12.19 -12.33
N TYR A 176 2.18 -11.85 -11.41
CA TYR A 176 1.41 -12.84 -10.63
C TYR A 176 0.01 -13.02 -11.24
N GLY A 177 -0.29 -14.23 -11.71
CA GLY A 177 -1.57 -14.52 -12.37
C GLY A 177 -2.80 -14.34 -11.47
N ARG A 178 -3.99 -14.43 -12.06
CA ARG A 178 -5.32 -14.30 -11.41
C ARG A 178 -5.44 -15.01 -10.05
N LEU A 179 -4.80 -16.18 -9.89
CA LEU A 179 -4.79 -16.93 -8.63
C LEU A 179 -4.20 -16.15 -7.44
N HIS A 180 -3.18 -15.33 -7.66
CA HIS A 180 -2.60 -14.52 -6.58
C HIS A 180 -3.56 -13.40 -6.16
N LYS A 181 -4.25 -12.79 -7.14
CA LYS A 181 -5.28 -11.80 -6.92
C LYS A 181 -6.41 -12.38 -6.07
N ASP A 182 -6.96 -13.51 -6.50
CA ASP A 182 -8.03 -14.23 -5.80
C ASP A 182 -7.61 -14.62 -4.37
N ALA A 183 -6.34 -15.00 -4.16
CA ALA A 183 -5.83 -15.34 -2.83
C ALA A 183 -5.75 -14.12 -1.89
N ILE A 184 -5.33 -12.95 -2.39
CA ILE A 184 -5.30 -11.71 -1.60
C ILE A 184 -6.73 -11.27 -1.26
N GLU A 185 -7.65 -11.29 -2.23
CA GLU A 185 -9.06 -10.95 -2.00
C GLU A 185 -9.70 -11.88 -0.96
N ALA A 186 -9.49 -13.19 -1.10
CA ALA A 186 -9.95 -14.18 -0.13
C ALA A 186 -9.39 -13.91 1.28
N ARG A 187 -8.12 -13.49 1.37
CA ARG A 187 -7.49 -13.15 2.66
C ARG A 187 -8.06 -11.87 3.27
N MET A 188 -8.34 -10.85 2.46
CA MET A 188 -8.98 -9.63 2.94
C MET A 188 -10.39 -9.92 3.45
N GLU A 189 -11.17 -10.70 2.71
CA GLU A 189 -12.49 -11.16 3.12
C GLU A 189 -12.44 -11.97 4.43
N GLU A 190 -11.45 -12.84 4.57
CA GLU A 190 -11.22 -13.58 5.82
C GLU A 190 -10.92 -12.64 7.00
N ILE A 191 -10.06 -11.63 6.82
CA ILE A 191 -9.76 -10.63 7.86
C ILE A 191 -11.04 -9.90 8.25
N ARG A 192 -11.86 -9.47 7.29
CA ARG A 192 -13.13 -8.79 7.56
C ARG A 192 -14.08 -9.67 8.36
N ARG A 193 -14.34 -10.90 7.93
CA ARG A 193 -15.22 -11.84 8.63
C ARG A 193 -14.74 -12.15 10.06
N ARG A 194 -13.43 -12.23 10.28
CA ARG A 194 -12.86 -12.45 11.62
C ARG A 194 -13.04 -11.22 12.54
N LEU A 195 -12.88 -10.03 11.99
CA LEU A 195 -12.95 -8.77 12.73
C LEU A 195 -14.40 -8.28 12.94
N ALA A 196 -15.28 -8.60 12.00
CA ALA A 196 -16.70 -8.31 12.04
C ALA A 196 -17.47 -9.55 11.53
N PRO A 197 -17.77 -10.53 12.41
CA PRO A 197 -18.60 -11.67 12.04
C PRO A 197 -19.95 -11.23 11.48
N PRO A 198 -20.46 -11.87 10.42
CA PRO A 198 -21.75 -11.51 9.84
C PRO A 198 -22.86 -11.69 10.88
N PHE A 199 -23.90 -10.86 10.79
CA PHE A 199 -25.10 -10.85 11.66
C PHE A 199 -24.91 -10.32 13.09
N ASP A 200 -23.73 -10.46 13.68
CA ASP A 200 -23.45 -10.04 15.06
C ASP A 200 -22.74 -8.69 15.18
N SER A 201 -22.23 -8.17 14.05
CA SER A 201 -21.42 -6.95 14.04
C SER A 201 -22.27 -5.69 13.89
N THR A 202 -21.85 -4.64 14.58
CA THR A 202 -22.40 -3.30 14.38
C THR A 202 -21.83 -2.68 13.09
N PRO A 203 -22.54 -1.75 12.42
CA PRO A 203 -22.03 -1.08 11.22
C PRO A 203 -20.69 -0.37 11.40
N VAL A 204 -20.37 0.06 12.63
CA VAL A 204 -19.09 0.68 12.96
C VAL A 204 -17.97 -0.37 13.00
N GLU A 205 -18.24 -1.57 13.50
CA GLU A 205 -17.28 -2.68 13.48
C GLU A 205 -17.01 -3.16 12.06
N GLU A 206 -18.04 -3.25 11.21
CA GLU A 206 -17.90 -3.59 9.80
C GLU A 206 -16.99 -2.58 9.06
N LEU A 207 -17.25 -1.28 9.23
CA LEU A 207 -16.41 -0.23 8.62
C LEU A 207 -14.96 -0.31 9.11
N LEU A 208 -14.75 -0.48 10.42
CA LEU A 208 -13.39 -0.60 10.99
C LEU A 208 -12.69 -1.89 10.56
N ALA A 209 -13.43 -2.98 10.33
CA ALA A 209 -12.90 -4.25 9.82
C ALA A 209 -12.46 -4.11 8.36
N THR A 210 -13.24 -3.45 7.50
CA THR A 210 -12.84 -3.12 6.12
C THR A 210 -11.57 -2.26 6.11
N ARG A 211 -11.51 -1.22 6.95
CA ARG A 211 -10.31 -0.39 7.11
C ARG A 211 -9.09 -1.19 7.56
N ALA A 212 -9.27 -2.14 8.49
CA ALA A 212 -8.19 -3.01 8.93
C ALA A 212 -7.70 -3.92 7.79
N ALA A 213 -8.59 -4.49 6.97
CA ALA A 213 -8.23 -5.28 5.80
C ALA A 213 -7.45 -4.45 4.77
N LEU A 214 -7.84 -3.20 4.51
CA LEU A 214 -7.12 -2.30 3.61
C LEU A 214 -5.72 -1.93 4.14
N ASN A 215 -5.60 -1.67 5.43
CA ASN A 215 -4.29 -1.41 6.03
C ASN A 215 -3.39 -2.66 6.00
N TRP A 216 -3.96 -3.87 6.14
CA TRP A 216 -3.23 -5.11 5.93
C TRP A 216 -2.73 -5.23 4.48
N LEU A 217 -3.59 -4.93 3.49
CA LEU A 217 -3.19 -4.95 2.07
C LEU A 217 -2.02 -4.00 1.80
N HIS A 218 -2.03 -2.83 2.44
CA HIS A 218 -0.92 -1.88 2.33
C HIS A 218 0.37 -2.43 2.94
N VAL A 219 0.31 -3.07 4.11
CA VAL A 219 1.48 -3.78 4.69
C VAL A 219 1.99 -4.83 3.70
N HIS A 220 1.10 -5.69 3.21
CA HIS A 220 1.46 -6.76 2.27
C HIS A 220 2.12 -6.21 1.00
N ARG A 221 1.61 -5.11 0.44
CA ARG A 221 2.21 -4.46 -0.72
C ARG A 221 3.63 -3.99 -0.45
N VAL A 222 3.86 -3.31 0.68
CA VAL A 222 5.20 -2.80 1.01
C VAL A 222 6.18 -3.96 1.26
N GLU A 223 5.71 -5.06 1.84
CA GLU A 223 6.50 -6.30 1.98
C GLU A 223 6.90 -6.88 0.62
N GLN A 224 5.98 -6.94 -0.35
CA GLN A 224 6.27 -7.42 -1.70
C GLN A 224 7.30 -6.54 -2.42
N GLU A 225 7.20 -5.22 -2.30
CA GLU A 225 8.20 -4.28 -2.83
C GLU A 225 9.57 -4.50 -2.19
N LEU A 226 9.61 -4.74 -0.88
CA LEU A 226 10.85 -5.03 -0.16
C LEU A 226 11.49 -6.34 -0.67
N ILE A 227 10.68 -7.39 -0.86
CA ILE A 227 11.12 -8.68 -1.44
C ILE A 227 11.64 -8.47 -2.87
N HIS A 228 10.94 -7.68 -3.69
CA HIS A 228 11.34 -7.41 -5.06
C HIS A 228 12.70 -6.68 -5.12
N VAL A 229 12.88 -5.64 -4.31
CA VAL A 229 14.16 -4.91 -4.20
C VAL A 229 15.28 -5.82 -3.69
N TRP A 230 14.99 -6.71 -2.75
CA TRP A 230 15.95 -7.69 -2.24
C TRP A 230 16.39 -8.68 -3.33
N ASN A 231 15.43 -9.23 -4.08
CA ASN A 231 15.69 -10.22 -5.12
C ASN A 231 16.38 -9.63 -6.36
N ALA A 232 16.11 -8.37 -6.70
CA ALA A 232 16.73 -7.69 -7.83
C ALA A 232 18.23 -7.41 -7.63
N GLN A 233 18.79 -7.70 -6.46
CA GLN A 233 20.16 -7.32 -6.05
C GLN A 233 20.45 -5.81 -6.21
N ALA A 234 19.42 -4.99 -6.45
CA ALA A 234 19.47 -3.54 -6.57
C ALA A 234 19.38 -2.88 -5.19
N PHE A 235 20.10 -3.46 -4.22
CA PHE A 235 20.01 -3.11 -2.82
C PHE A 235 20.87 -1.89 -2.50
N ASP A 236 20.27 -0.70 -2.61
CA ASP A 236 20.83 0.52 -2.03
C ASP A 236 20.36 0.63 -0.57
N ALA A 237 21.30 0.78 0.36
CA ALA A 237 21.02 0.95 1.78
C ALA A 237 20.01 2.08 2.05
N LYS A 238 20.05 3.17 1.28
CA LYS A 238 19.08 4.27 1.42
C LYS A 238 17.66 3.83 1.07
N ASN A 239 17.50 3.03 0.03
CA ASN A 239 16.20 2.52 -0.40
C ASN A 239 15.65 1.51 0.61
N ALA A 240 16.50 0.64 1.15
CA ALA A 240 16.13 -0.29 2.21
C ALA A 240 15.58 0.44 3.44
N THR A 241 16.31 1.45 3.94
CA THR A 241 15.84 2.26 5.08
C THR A 241 14.53 3.01 4.76
N ALA A 242 14.33 3.49 3.53
CA ALA A 242 13.10 4.15 3.13
C ALA A 242 11.90 3.18 3.13
N LEU A 243 12.07 1.97 2.58
CA LEU A 243 11.03 0.93 2.57
C LEU A 243 10.74 0.40 3.98
N GLU A 244 11.75 0.21 4.83
CA GLU A 244 11.56 -0.16 6.24
C GLU A 244 10.74 0.88 7.01
N ARG A 245 10.98 2.18 6.77
CA ARG A 245 10.18 3.27 7.35
C ARG A 245 8.74 3.20 6.85
N LEU A 246 8.52 3.00 5.56
CA LEU A 246 7.18 2.86 4.98
C LEU A 246 6.46 1.64 5.55
N LEU A 247 7.14 0.50 5.67
CA LEU A 247 6.61 -0.72 6.27
C LEU A 247 6.21 -0.48 7.73
N SER A 248 7.11 0.13 8.52
CA SER A 248 6.84 0.48 9.92
C SER A 248 5.60 1.38 10.06
N GLN A 249 5.45 2.36 9.16
CA GLN A 249 4.28 3.23 9.14
C GLN A 249 2.99 2.49 8.74
N ALA A 250 3.05 1.61 7.73
CA ALA A 250 1.94 0.77 7.31
C ALA A 250 1.50 -0.17 8.44
N SER A 251 2.44 -0.87 9.07
CA SER A 251 2.18 -1.77 10.21
C SER A 251 1.56 -1.03 11.37
N ALA A 252 2.09 0.14 11.74
CA ALA A 252 1.50 0.95 12.80
C ALA A 252 0.05 1.40 12.50
N ARG A 253 -0.30 1.65 11.22
CA ARG A 253 -1.68 1.96 10.82
C ARG A 253 -2.59 0.74 10.91
N TYR A 254 -2.09 -0.43 10.50
CA TYR A 254 -2.81 -1.69 10.61
C TYR A 254 -3.10 -2.04 12.07
N GLU A 255 -2.10 -1.99 12.95
CA GLU A 255 -2.24 -2.22 14.40
C GLU A 255 -3.27 -1.27 15.03
N ARG A 256 -3.21 0.03 14.70
CA ARG A 256 -4.21 1.01 15.20
C ARG A 256 -5.63 0.65 14.76
N SER A 257 -5.80 0.13 13.55
CA SER A 257 -7.11 -0.28 13.03
C SER A 257 -7.63 -1.51 13.76
N LEU A 258 -6.78 -2.50 14.01
CA LEU A 258 -7.12 -3.67 14.84
C LEU A 258 -7.54 -3.26 16.26
N LEU A 259 -6.78 -2.35 16.88
CA LEU A 259 -7.11 -1.80 18.19
C LEU A 259 -8.41 -0.99 18.18
N ALA A 260 -8.74 -0.32 17.08
CA ALA A 260 -10.00 0.40 16.92
C ALA A 260 -11.19 -0.57 16.87
N VAL A 261 -11.10 -1.66 16.09
CA VAL A 261 -12.12 -2.72 16.07
C VAL A 261 -12.31 -3.31 17.46
N ALA A 262 -11.22 -3.70 18.14
CA ALA A 262 -11.29 -4.27 19.48
C ALA A 262 -11.93 -3.32 20.51
N ARG A 263 -11.67 -2.01 20.38
CA ARG A 263 -12.29 -0.99 21.23
C ARG A 263 -13.76 -0.80 20.91
N ALA A 264 -14.15 -0.77 19.63
CA ALA A 264 -15.55 -0.71 19.23
C ALA A 264 -16.32 -1.90 19.81
N ARG A 265 -15.74 -3.10 19.73
CA ARG A 265 -16.30 -4.32 20.33
C ARG A 265 -16.44 -4.23 21.85
N LYS A 266 -15.43 -3.69 22.54
CA LYS A 266 -15.51 -3.47 23.99
C LYS A 266 -16.60 -2.47 24.40
N LEU A 267 -16.93 -1.51 23.53
CA LEU A 267 -17.99 -0.52 23.77
C LEU A 267 -19.37 -1.04 23.36
N SER A 268 -19.45 -1.96 22.38
CA SER A 268 -20.69 -2.57 21.90
C SER A 268 -21.18 -3.69 22.81
N LEU A 269 -20.28 -4.35 23.54
CA LEU A 269 -20.63 -5.19 24.68
C LEU A 269 -21.50 -4.36 25.61
N ALA A 270 -22.79 -4.73 25.72
CA ALA A 270 -23.69 -4.13 26.66
C ALA A 270 -22.93 -4.07 27.99
N VAL A 271 -22.67 -2.86 28.47
CA VAL A 271 -22.23 -2.68 29.85
C VAL A 271 -23.38 -3.28 30.63
N VAL A 272 -23.25 -4.55 30.99
CA VAL A 272 -23.96 -5.12 32.11
C VAL A 272 -23.50 -4.20 33.21
N ILE A 273 -24.30 -3.16 33.47
CA ILE A 273 -24.28 -2.44 34.72
C ILE A 273 -24.64 -3.56 35.67
N GLY A 274 -23.63 -4.32 36.10
CA GLY A 274 -23.78 -5.32 37.13
C GLY A 274 -24.51 -4.57 38.21
N GLN A 275 -25.70 -5.04 38.56
CA GLN A 275 -26.56 -4.41 39.54
C GLN A 275 -25.65 -3.90 40.65
N VAL A 276 -25.49 -2.58 40.72
CA VAL A 276 -24.77 -2.00 41.83
C VAL A 276 -25.74 -2.15 42.96
N ASN A 277 -25.62 -3.25 43.69
CA ASN A 277 -26.34 -3.48 44.92
C ASN A 277 -25.84 -2.45 45.92
N VAL A 278 -26.40 -1.24 45.88
CA VAL A 278 -26.20 -0.23 46.90
C VAL A 278 -26.98 -0.70 48.12
N ALA A 279 -26.35 -1.56 48.92
CA ALA A 279 -26.88 -1.90 50.24
C ALA A 279 -26.63 -0.70 51.16
N GLN A 280 -27.65 0.14 51.35
CA GLN A 280 -27.65 1.09 52.46
C GLN A 280 -27.96 0.29 53.74
N ALA A 281 -27.14 0.45 54.79
CA ALA A 281 -27.25 -0.31 56.02
C ALA A 281 -28.66 -0.13 56.63
N GLY A 282 -29.46 -1.19 56.63
CA GLY A 282 -30.84 -1.20 57.16
C GLY A 282 -31.97 -1.17 56.13
N SER A 283 -31.70 -0.99 54.83
CA SER A 283 -32.74 -1.02 53.79
C SER A 283 -32.76 -2.33 53.01
N GLN A 284 -33.97 -2.86 52.78
CA GLN A 284 -34.25 -4.07 52.02
C GLN A 284 -33.69 -3.94 50.58
N GLN A 285 -32.83 -4.88 50.17
CA GLN A 285 -32.33 -4.94 48.80
C GLN A 285 -33.49 -5.19 47.84
N VAL A 286 -33.86 -4.18 47.06
CA VAL A 286 -34.79 -4.35 45.94
C VAL A 286 -33.95 -4.73 44.73
N ASN A 287 -33.82 -6.03 44.47
CA ASN A 287 -33.27 -6.52 43.22
C ASN A 287 -34.23 -6.15 42.09
N GLN A 288 -34.04 -4.98 41.47
CA GLN A 288 -34.66 -4.67 40.19
C GLN A 288 -33.91 -5.47 39.12
N ALA A 289 -34.19 -6.77 39.04
CA ALA A 289 -33.94 -7.49 37.81
C ALA A 289 -34.82 -6.80 36.76
N LYS A 290 -34.19 -6.22 35.74
CA LYS A 290 -34.91 -5.77 34.56
C LYS A 290 -35.60 -7.03 34.04
N VAL A 291 -36.92 -7.11 34.16
CA VAL A 291 -37.71 -8.17 33.55
C VAL A 291 -37.37 -8.06 32.06
N GLU A 292 -36.49 -8.95 31.59
CA GLU A 292 -36.34 -9.17 30.18
C GLU A 292 -37.73 -9.54 29.72
N ALA A 293 -38.36 -8.62 28.99
CA ALA A 293 -39.58 -8.91 28.27
C ALA A 293 -39.21 -10.10 27.38
N ALA A 294 -39.55 -11.30 27.86
CA ALA A 294 -39.48 -12.53 27.12
C ALA A 294 -40.21 -12.23 25.82
N SER A 295 -39.42 -11.99 24.78
CA SER A 295 -39.88 -11.86 23.42
C SER A 295 -40.72 -13.08 23.19
N ALA A 296 -42.03 -12.86 23.10
CA ALA A 296 -43.02 -13.89 22.96
C ALA A 296 -42.55 -14.87 21.86
N CYS A 297 -42.23 -16.09 22.28
CA CYS A 297 -42.41 -17.24 21.43
C CYS A 297 -43.82 -17.13 20.87
N ARG A 298 -43.97 -16.76 19.60
CA ARG A 298 -45.24 -16.95 18.89
C ARG A 298 -45.47 -18.46 18.86
N PRO A 299 -46.50 -18.99 19.55
CA PRO A 299 -46.95 -20.33 19.28
C PRO A 299 -47.92 -20.26 18.09
N GLY A 300 -47.63 -21.02 17.05
CA GLY A 300 -48.67 -21.59 16.22
C GLY A 300 -48.80 -21.04 14.81
N GLY A 301 -48.71 -21.97 13.87
CA GLY A 301 -49.41 -21.92 12.60
C GLY A 301 -48.95 -23.06 11.69
N PRO A 302 -49.79 -24.09 11.43
CA PRO A 302 -49.46 -25.26 10.61
C PRO A 302 -49.17 -24.92 9.14
#